data_AF-A0AAQ5Z4Y4-F1
#
_entry.id   AF-A0AAQ5Z4Y4-F1
#
_cell.length_a   1.000
_cell.length_b   1.000
_cell.length_c   1.000
_cell.angle_alpha   90.00
_cell.angle_beta   90.00
_cell.angle_gamma   90.00
#
_symmetry.space_group_name_H-M   'P 1'
#
loop_
_entity.id
_entity.type
_entity.pdbx_description
1 polymer ?
#
loop_
_entity_poly.entity_id
_entity_poly.type
_entity_poly.pdbx_seq_one_letter_code
_entity_poly.pdbx_strand_id
1 'polypeptide(L)'
;MAALFRGSRNLLLRWNKHVDFAFASTRSMASKTPVGFIGLGNMGTPMAKNLLRNGYPVIATDVFPESCKELQDTGAQVVDSPADVAEKADRIITMLPSSPNVIEVYTGPNGILKKVKKGTLLIDSSTIDPAVSREMAVAAEKMGAVFMDAPVSGGVGAASMAKLTFMVGGVEEEYNAAQELLTCMGANVVYCGQVGTGQTGFGPQAAGEDPQYVLRSLLVQRHVQPCPRSDGGSPLCQQLPGRLWNHTNGQGSWFGPKHCYQH
;
A
#
# COMPACT_ATOMS: atom_id res chain seq x y z
N MET A 1 -31.76 20.08 -85.77
CA MET A 1 -32.68 20.22 -84.63
C MET A 1 -32.24 21.43 -83.81
N ALA A 2 -33.04 22.48 -83.88
CA ALA A 2 -32.87 23.72 -83.14
C ALA A 2 -33.40 23.57 -81.71
N ALA A 3 -32.80 24.26 -80.75
CA ALA A 3 -33.49 25.13 -79.79
C ALA A 3 -32.50 25.66 -78.74
N LEU A 4 -32.21 26.95 -78.87
CA LEU A 4 -31.78 27.82 -77.78
C LEU A 4 -32.94 27.93 -76.76
N PHE A 5 -32.65 27.99 -75.46
CA PHE A 5 -32.99 29.17 -74.65
C PHE A 5 -32.38 29.13 -73.24
N ARG A 6 -31.86 30.29 -72.86
CA ARG A 6 -31.16 30.62 -71.61
C ARG A 6 -32.12 30.75 -70.43
N GLY A 7 -31.64 30.42 -69.23
CA GLY A 7 -32.19 30.86 -67.95
C GLY A 7 -31.17 30.60 -66.83
N SER A 8 -30.23 31.50 -66.60
CA SER A 8 -30.25 32.56 -65.57
C SER A 8 -29.88 32.06 -64.16
N ARG A 9 -28.77 32.65 -63.69
CA ARG A 9 -28.45 33.04 -62.30
C ARG A 9 -27.89 31.99 -61.34
N ASN A 10 -26.70 32.36 -60.86
CA ASN A 10 -26.26 32.30 -59.47
C ASN A 10 -25.93 30.87 -58.97
N LEU A 11 -24.93 30.61 -58.15
CA LEU A 11 -24.16 31.42 -57.23
C LEU A 11 -22.97 30.52 -56.82
N LEU A 12 -21.79 31.10 -56.66
CA LEU A 12 -20.77 30.75 -55.66
C LEU A 12 -20.81 29.33 -55.06
N LEU A 13 -19.91 28.44 -55.52
CA LEU A 13 -19.48 27.29 -54.71
C LEU A 13 -18.07 27.57 -54.18
N ARG A 14 -18.09 28.23 -53.02
CA ARG A 14 -17.01 28.35 -52.06
C ARG A 14 -17.10 27.12 -51.15
N TRP A 15 -16.15 26.19 -51.24
CA TRP A 15 -15.60 25.53 -50.05
C TRP A 15 -14.43 24.61 -50.41
N ASN A 16 -13.26 24.91 -49.85
CA ASN A 16 -12.27 23.89 -49.53
C ASN A 16 -11.66 24.26 -48.18
N LYS A 17 -11.82 23.35 -47.21
CA LYS A 17 -11.02 23.12 -46.00
C LYS A 17 -11.82 22.15 -45.14
N HIS A 18 -11.60 20.87 -45.41
CA HIS A 18 -11.85 19.82 -44.43
C HIS A 18 -11.02 20.15 -43.18
N VAL A 19 -11.71 20.44 -42.09
CA VAL A 19 -11.16 20.39 -40.75
C VAL A 19 -11.93 19.28 -40.08
N ASP A 20 -11.41 18.06 -40.20
CA ASP A 20 -11.90 16.93 -39.40
C ASP A 20 -11.54 17.26 -37.96
N PHE A 21 -12.52 17.84 -37.25
CA PHE A 21 -12.46 18.01 -35.81
C PHE A 21 -12.58 16.61 -35.22
N ALA A 22 -11.44 15.93 -35.10
CA ALA A 22 -11.33 14.69 -34.37
C ALA A 22 -11.84 14.97 -32.95
N PHE A 23 -13.06 14.52 -32.70
CA PHE A 23 -13.65 14.44 -31.38
C PHE A 23 -12.68 13.60 -30.56
N ALA A 24 -11.85 14.26 -29.74
CA ALA A 24 -10.97 13.60 -28.81
C ALA A 24 -11.88 12.81 -27.88
N SER A 25 -12.01 11.52 -28.21
CA SER A 25 -12.69 10.54 -27.38
C SER A 25 -12.05 10.63 -26.02
N THR A 26 -12.80 11.18 -25.05
CA THR A 26 -12.50 11.09 -23.64
C THR A 26 -12.39 9.60 -23.35
N ARG A 27 -11.17 9.08 -23.40
CA ARG A 27 -10.88 7.73 -22.93
C ARG A 27 -11.21 7.79 -21.45
N SER A 28 -12.42 7.32 -21.14
CA SER A 28 -12.91 7.01 -19.82
C SER A 28 -11.73 6.43 -19.05
N MET A 29 -11.25 7.14 -18.03
CA MET A 29 -10.34 6.54 -17.07
C MET A 29 -11.08 5.32 -16.56
N ALA A 30 -10.59 4.12 -16.85
CA ALA A 30 -11.16 2.91 -16.27
C ALA A 30 -11.14 3.13 -14.74
N SER A 31 -12.33 3.34 -14.16
CA SER A 31 -12.44 3.75 -12.77
C SER A 31 -11.88 2.61 -11.93
N LYS A 32 -10.87 2.90 -11.10
CA LYS A 32 -10.34 1.94 -10.14
C LYS A 32 -11.48 1.39 -9.28
N THR A 33 -11.40 0.12 -8.92
CA THR A 33 -12.43 -0.53 -8.10
C THR A 33 -12.51 0.14 -6.73
N PRO A 34 -13.72 0.29 -6.14
CA PRO A 34 -13.87 0.85 -4.81
C PRO A 34 -13.10 0.06 -3.75
N VAL A 35 -12.47 0.77 -2.81
CA VAL A 35 -11.75 0.21 -1.67
C VAL A 35 -12.52 0.52 -0.39
N GLY A 36 -12.78 -0.51 0.40
CA GLY A 36 -13.35 -0.41 1.72
C GLY A 36 -12.29 0.04 2.74
N PHE A 37 -12.64 0.96 3.64
CA PHE A 37 -11.73 1.39 4.71
C PHE A 37 -12.49 1.49 6.04
N ILE A 38 -12.06 0.71 7.04
CA ILE A 38 -12.72 0.67 8.35
C ILE A 38 -11.72 1.07 9.42
N GLY A 39 -12.08 2.08 10.22
CA GLY A 39 -11.20 2.69 11.21
C GLY A 39 -10.54 3.96 10.67
N LEU A 40 -11.11 5.12 11.00
CA LEU A 40 -10.73 6.45 10.54
C LEU A 40 -10.07 7.29 11.63
N GLY A 41 -9.32 6.64 12.53
CA GLY A 41 -8.51 7.35 13.53
C GLY A 41 -7.29 8.07 12.94
N ASN A 42 -6.36 8.44 13.81
CA ASN A 42 -5.14 9.19 13.46
C ASN A 42 -4.30 8.56 12.34
N MET A 43 -4.29 7.23 12.25
CA MET A 43 -3.59 6.51 11.17
C MET A 43 -4.50 6.27 9.96
N GLY A 44 -5.76 5.89 10.19
CA GLY A 44 -6.67 5.47 9.14
C GLY A 44 -7.13 6.60 8.22
N THR A 45 -7.47 7.77 8.77
CA THR A 45 -7.89 8.92 7.96
C THR A 45 -6.83 9.37 6.93
N PRO A 46 -5.56 9.60 7.29
CA PRO A 46 -4.55 9.95 6.29
C PRO A 46 -4.29 8.82 5.27
N MET A 47 -4.39 7.55 5.69
CA MET A 47 -4.30 6.39 4.79
C MET A 47 -5.44 6.38 3.75
N ALA A 48 -6.69 6.55 4.19
CA ALA A 48 -7.84 6.64 3.30
C ALA A 48 -7.75 7.83 2.35
N LYS A 49 -7.28 8.99 2.83
CA LYS A 49 -7.00 10.17 1.98
C LYS A 49 -5.93 9.89 0.92
N ASN A 50 -4.91 9.09 1.22
CA ASN A 50 -3.92 8.67 0.23
C ASN A 50 -4.53 7.83 -0.89
N LEU A 51 -5.46 6.92 -0.57
CA LEU A 51 -6.15 6.11 -1.58
C LEU A 51 -6.98 6.99 -2.52
N LEU A 52 -7.73 7.95 -1.97
CA LEU A 52 -8.47 8.95 -2.75
C LEU A 52 -7.55 9.76 -3.68
N ARG A 53 -6.41 10.24 -3.17
CA ARG A 53 -5.41 10.98 -3.97
C ARG A 53 -4.82 10.14 -5.12
N ASN A 54 -4.76 8.82 -4.95
CA ASN A 54 -4.32 7.88 -5.98
C ASN A 54 -5.46 7.42 -6.91
N GLY A 55 -6.65 8.03 -6.80
CA GLY A 55 -7.79 7.80 -7.68
C GLY A 55 -8.62 6.57 -7.37
N TYR A 56 -8.45 5.94 -6.19
CA TYR A 56 -9.35 4.88 -5.74
C TYR A 56 -10.60 5.50 -5.10
N PRO A 57 -11.82 5.13 -5.53
CA PRO A 57 -13.02 5.43 -4.77
C PRO A 57 -12.93 4.75 -3.40
N VAL A 58 -13.21 5.48 -2.32
CA VAL A 58 -13.16 4.94 -0.95
C VAL A 58 -14.56 4.87 -0.37
N ILE A 59 -14.91 3.70 0.18
CA ILE A 59 -16.14 3.45 0.95
C ILE A 59 -15.70 3.19 2.38
N ALA A 60 -16.09 4.05 3.32
CA ALA A 60 -15.54 4.01 4.66
C ALA A 60 -16.58 4.05 5.76
N THR A 61 -16.17 3.59 6.94
CA THR A 61 -16.96 3.68 8.16
C THR A 61 -16.03 3.74 9.37
N ASP A 62 -16.52 4.38 10.42
CA ASP A 62 -15.89 4.44 11.74
C ASP A 62 -16.98 4.61 12.80
N VAL A 63 -16.67 4.24 14.04
CA VAL A 63 -17.59 4.40 15.18
C VAL A 63 -17.76 5.87 15.58
N PHE A 64 -16.81 6.74 15.22
CA PHE A 64 -16.79 8.16 15.48
C PHE A 64 -17.32 8.95 14.28
N PRO A 65 -18.51 9.59 14.38
CA PRO A 65 -19.12 10.33 13.28
C PRO A 65 -18.28 11.49 12.76
N GLU A 66 -17.48 12.12 13.62
CA GLU A 66 -16.56 13.20 13.26
C GLU A 66 -15.49 12.75 12.26
N SER A 67 -14.93 11.57 12.45
CA SER A 67 -13.92 10.98 11.57
C SER A 67 -14.51 10.64 10.20
N CYS A 68 -15.73 10.10 10.21
CA CYS A 68 -16.51 9.85 9.00
C CYS A 68 -16.77 11.14 8.21
N LYS A 69 -17.19 12.21 8.90
CA LYS A 69 -17.45 13.50 8.26
C LYS A 69 -16.19 14.10 7.63
N GLU A 70 -15.07 14.07 8.34
CA GLU A 70 -13.79 14.58 7.81
C GLU A 70 -13.40 13.88 6.50
N LEU A 71 -13.58 12.57 6.42
CA LEU A 71 -13.26 11.82 5.21
C LEU A 71 -14.30 12.04 4.10
N GLN A 72 -15.59 12.13 4.45
CA GLN A 72 -16.66 12.45 3.51
C GLN A 72 -16.41 13.79 2.79
N ASP A 73 -15.95 14.80 3.52
CA ASP A 73 -15.61 16.12 2.96
C ASP A 73 -14.46 16.06 1.93
N THR A 74 -13.70 14.97 1.91
CA THR A 74 -12.66 14.71 0.90
C THR A 74 -13.11 13.85 -0.29
N GLY A 75 -14.39 13.49 -0.34
CA GLY A 75 -15.01 12.76 -1.46
C GLY A 75 -15.16 11.25 -1.25
N ALA A 76 -14.92 10.72 -0.04
CA ALA A 76 -15.25 9.33 0.27
C ALA A 76 -16.76 9.13 0.43
N GLN A 77 -17.23 7.93 0.11
CA GLN A 77 -18.55 7.48 0.51
C GLN A 77 -18.49 6.95 1.94
N VAL A 78 -19.34 7.45 2.83
CA VAL A 78 -19.49 6.91 4.20
C VAL A 78 -20.72 6.01 4.27
N VAL A 79 -20.59 4.90 5.00
CA VAL A 79 -21.67 3.95 5.29
C VAL A 79 -21.75 3.66 6.79
N ASP A 80 -22.87 3.08 7.21
CA ASP A 80 -23.22 2.97 8.63
C ASP A 80 -22.52 1.81 9.36
N SER A 81 -22.00 0.81 8.64
CA SER A 81 -21.40 -0.36 9.27
C SER A 81 -20.30 -1.04 8.45
N PRO A 82 -19.41 -1.84 9.11
CA PRO A 82 -18.44 -2.69 8.43
C PRO A 82 -19.06 -3.67 7.43
N ALA A 83 -20.24 -4.22 7.73
CA ALA A 83 -20.98 -5.07 6.81
C ALA A 83 -21.36 -4.32 5.52
N ASP A 84 -21.78 -3.06 5.61
CA ASP A 84 -22.16 -2.26 4.44
C ASP A 84 -20.96 -1.87 3.58
N VAL A 85 -19.77 -1.76 4.18
CA VAL A 85 -18.51 -1.66 3.44
C VAL A 85 -18.26 -2.95 2.64
N ALA A 86 -18.42 -4.10 3.29
CA ALA A 86 -18.17 -5.41 2.69
C ALA A 86 -19.13 -5.77 1.55
N GLU A 87 -20.36 -5.26 1.61
CA GLU A 87 -21.34 -5.41 0.53
C GLU A 87 -20.90 -4.66 -0.74
N LYS A 88 -20.22 -3.52 -0.59
CA LYS A 88 -19.93 -2.58 -1.69
C LYS A 88 -18.50 -2.63 -2.22
N ALA A 89 -17.55 -3.20 -1.46
CA ALA A 89 -16.14 -3.26 -1.83
C ALA A 89 -15.60 -4.69 -1.79
N ASP A 90 -14.73 -5.03 -2.75
CA ASP A 90 -14.05 -6.33 -2.82
C ASP A 90 -12.62 -6.29 -2.27
N ARG A 91 -12.16 -5.11 -1.85
CA ARG A 91 -10.84 -4.90 -1.24
C ARG A 91 -11.04 -4.02 -0.03
N ILE A 92 -10.79 -4.54 1.17
CA ILE A 92 -11.14 -3.86 2.42
C ILE A 92 -9.90 -3.79 3.29
N ILE A 93 -9.64 -2.59 3.82
CA ILE A 93 -8.53 -2.32 4.72
C ILE A 93 -9.09 -1.97 6.10
N THR A 94 -8.58 -2.61 7.15
CA THR A 94 -8.91 -2.29 8.53
C THR A 94 -7.73 -1.66 9.25
N MET A 95 -7.98 -0.61 10.03
CA MET A 95 -6.95 0.07 10.84
C MET A 95 -7.52 0.42 12.22
N LEU A 96 -7.42 -0.53 13.15
CA LEU A 96 -8.14 -0.53 14.42
C LEU A 96 -7.20 -0.52 15.64
N PRO A 97 -7.68 -0.09 16.82
CA PRO A 97 -6.81 0.12 17.98
C PRO A 97 -6.29 -1.16 18.66
N SER A 98 -7.03 -2.27 18.58
CA SER A 98 -6.73 -3.49 19.34
C SER A 98 -7.38 -4.75 18.77
N SER A 99 -6.90 -5.92 19.20
CA SER A 99 -7.43 -7.22 18.77
C SER A 99 -8.94 -7.38 19.02
N PRO A 100 -9.50 -6.99 20.19
CA PRO A 100 -10.96 -7.01 20.38
C PRO A 100 -11.74 -6.19 19.35
N ASN A 101 -11.21 -5.03 18.94
CA ASN A 101 -11.86 -4.22 17.91
C ASN A 101 -11.85 -4.93 16.55
N VAL A 102 -10.75 -5.58 16.19
CA VAL A 102 -10.67 -6.39 14.96
C VAL A 102 -11.68 -7.53 15.00
N ILE A 103 -11.74 -8.28 16.09
CA ILE A 103 -12.71 -9.38 16.24
C ILE A 103 -14.15 -8.88 16.06
N GLU A 104 -14.52 -7.77 16.71
CA GLU A 104 -15.85 -7.17 16.59
C GLU A 104 -16.14 -6.71 15.15
N VAL A 105 -15.20 -6.01 14.51
CA VAL A 105 -15.38 -5.51 13.14
C VAL A 105 -15.51 -6.64 12.12
N TYR A 106 -14.82 -7.78 12.32
CA TYR A 106 -14.92 -8.91 11.42
C TYR A 106 -16.14 -9.79 11.71
N THR A 107 -16.34 -10.18 12.98
CA THR A 107 -17.25 -11.26 13.36
C THR A 107 -18.55 -10.80 14.02
N GLY A 108 -18.60 -9.55 14.48
CA GLY A 108 -19.72 -8.94 15.18
C GLY A 108 -21.02 -8.92 14.37
N PRO A 109 -22.15 -8.52 14.99
CA PRO A 109 -23.48 -8.57 14.36
C PRO A 109 -23.57 -7.76 13.06
N ASN A 110 -22.81 -6.66 12.97
CA ASN A 110 -22.68 -5.83 11.76
C ASN A 110 -21.27 -5.89 11.17
N GLY A 111 -20.57 -7.01 11.39
CA GLY A 111 -19.19 -7.20 10.97
C GLY A 111 -19.04 -7.51 9.48
N ILE A 112 -17.81 -7.37 8.98
CA ILE A 112 -17.42 -7.62 7.58
C ILE A 112 -17.93 -8.98 7.10
N LEU A 113 -17.72 -10.04 7.90
CA LEU A 113 -18.00 -11.42 7.50
C LEU A 113 -19.51 -11.71 7.33
N LYS A 114 -20.40 -10.79 7.70
CA LYS A 114 -21.84 -10.94 7.49
C LYS A 114 -22.28 -10.70 6.05
N LYS A 115 -21.55 -9.86 5.32
CA LYS A 115 -21.88 -9.46 3.94
C LYS A 115 -20.69 -9.55 2.96
N VAL A 116 -19.56 -10.07 3.41
CA VAL A 116 -18.36 -10.23 2.59
C VAL A 116 -18.65 -11.07 1.34
N LYS A 117 -18.13 -10.63 0.20
CA LYS A 117 -18.25 -11.34 -1.07
C LYS A 117 -17.14 -12.38 -1.19
N LYS A 118 -17.41 -13.44 -1.95
CA LYS A 118 -16.37 -14.44 -2.28
C LYS A 118 -15.27 -13.77 -3.12
N GLY A 119 -14.03 -14.09 -2.81
CA GLY A 119 -12.84 -13.48 -3.41
C GLY A 119 -12.51 -12.07 -2.90
N THR A 120 -13.23 -11.55 -1.89
CA THR A 120 -12.85 -10.28 -1.27
C THR A 120 -11.48 -10.41 -0.59
N LEU A 121 -10.61 -9.43 -0.82
CA LEU A 121 -9.32 -9.28 -0.16
C LEU A 121 -9.47 -8.39 1.09
N LEU A 122 -9.22 -8.97 2.26
CA LEU A 122 -9.27 -8.32 3.56
C LEU A 122 -7.84 -8.09 4.05
N ILE A 123 -7.46 -6.84 4.29
CA ILE A 123 -6.12 -6.44 4.72
C ILE A 123 -6.22 -5.77 6.08
N ASP A 124 -5.77 -6.43 7.13
CA ASP A 124 -5.71 -5.83 8.47
C ASP A 124 -4.39 -5.12 8.70
N SER A 125 -4.41 -3.79 8.68
CA SER A 125 -3.24 -2.95 8.96
C SER A 125 -3.08 -2.60 10.43
N SER A 126 -3.94 -3.14 11.30
CA SER A 126 -3.88 -2.96 12.74
C SER A 126 -2.66 -3.66 13.35
N THR A 127 -2.18 -3.17 14.49
CA THR A 127 -1.17 -3.88 15.29
C THR A 127 -1.88 -4.73 16.34
N ILE A 128 -1.96 -6.04 16.11
CA ILE A 128 -2.71 -6.99 16.95
C ILE A 128 -1.92 -8.28 17.20
N ASP A 129 -2.47 -9.14 18.05
CA ASP A 129 -1.88 -10.46 18.31
C ASP A 129 -1.86 -11.31 17.02
N PRO A 130 -0.71 -11.92 16.65
CA PRO A 130 -0.61 -12.85 15.52
C PRO A 130 -1.65 -13.98 15.54
N ALA A 131 -2.03 -14.47 16.72
CA ALA A 131 -3.05 -15.51 16.88
C ALA A 131 -4.42 -15.03 16.41
N VAL A 132 -4.80 -13.78 16.74
CA VAL A 132 -6.07 -13.20 16.29
C VAL A 132 -6.06 -13.00 14.77
N SER A 133 -4.93 -12.60 14.17
CA SER A 133 -4.80 -12.53 12.71
C SER A 133 -5.07 -13.89 12.05
N ARG A 134 -4.50 -14.98 12.61
CA ARG A 134 -4.75 -16.34 12.12
C ARG A 134 -6.20 -16.79 12.30
N GLU A 135 -6.81 -16.46 13.43
CA GLU A 135 -8.23 -16.75 13.67
C GLU A 135 -9.15 -16.04 12.67
N MET A 136 -8.87 -14.76 12.39
CA MET A 136 -9.62 -14.00 11.39
C MET A 136 -9.44 -14.54 9.98
N ALA A 137 -8.25 -15.03 9.63
CA ALA A 137 -8.04 -15.71 8.35
C ALA A 137 -8.88 -16.97 8.20
N VAL A 138 -8.93 -17.83 9.22
CA VAL A 138 -9.80 -19.02 9.22
C VAL A 138 -11.27 -18.62 9.11
N ALA A 139 -11.70 -17.55 9.76
CA ALA A 139 -13.07 -17.05 9.67
C ALA A 139 -13.40 -16.49 8.28
N ALA A 140 -12.47 -15.76 7.66
CA ALA A 140 -12.61 -15.20 6.32
C ALA A 140 -12.65 -16.30 5.24
N GLU A 141 -11.80 -17.31 5.36
CA GLU A 141 -11.73 -18.44 4.43
C GLU A 141 -13.05 -19.21 4.37
N LYS A 142 -13.72 -19.42 5.52
CA LYS A 142 -15.06 -20.03 5.58
C LYS A 142 -16.11 -19.28 4.77
N MET A 143 -15.93 -17.97 4.59
CA MET A 143 -16.80 -17.12 3.77
C MET A 143 -16.33 -17.03 2.31
N GLY A 144 -15.20 -17.66 1.97
CA GLY A 144 -14.57 -17.59 0.66
C GLY A 144 -13.83 -16.28 0.40
N ALA A 145 -13.43 -15.55 1.46
CA ALA A 145 -12.61 -14.34 1.38
C ALA A 145 -11.15 -14.66 1.74
N VAL A 146 -10.24 -13.78 1.31
CA VAL A 146 -8.80 -13.87 1.61
C VAL A 146 -8.47 -12.86 2.70
N PHE A 147 -7.71 -13.27 3.71
CA PHE A 147 -7.22 -12.38 4.77
C PHE A 147 -5.70 -12.25 4.74
N MET A 148 -5.20 -11.03 4.96
CA MET A 148 -3.79 -10.72 5.10
C MET A 148 -3.60 -9.75 6.28
N ASP A 149 -2.60 -9.97 7.12
CA ASP A 149 -2.15 -8.99 8.10
C ASP A 149 -1.05 -8.12 7.49
N ALA A 150 -1.16 -6.80 7.66
CA ALA A 150 -0.24 -5.81 7.11
C ALA A 150 0.03 -4.67 8.09
N PRO A 151 0.48 -4.94 9.33
CA PRO A 151 0.79 -3.87 10.28
C PRO A 151 1.81 -2.87 9.73
N VAL A 152 1.77 -1.68 10.30
CA VAL A 152 2.50 -0.51 9.79
C VAL A 152 3.56 0.02 10.75
N SER A 153 4.62 0.59 10.18
CA SER A 153 5.63 1.39 10.87
C SER A 153 5.78 2.78 10.25
N GLY A 154 6.21 3.76 11.05
CA GLY A 154 6.47 5.15 10.63
C GLY A 154 5.56 6.22 11.27
N GLY A 155 4.48 5.80 11.93
CA GLY A 155 3.56 6.68 12.66
C GLY A 155 2.74 7.63 11.77
N VAL A 156 2.02 8.55 12.42
CA VAL A 156 1.02 9.43 11.77
C VAL A 156 1.64 10.30 10.68
N GLY A 157 2.83 10.87 10.92
CA GLY A 157 3.52 11.69 9.92
C GLY A 157 3.85 10.93 8.65
N ALA A 158 4.28 9.67 8.76
CA ALA A 158 4.51 8.82 7.59
C ALA A 158 3.20 8.43 6.90
N ALA A 159 2.12 8.19 7.65
CA ALA A 159 0.79 7.94 7.09
C ALA A 159 0.32 9.13 6.23
N SER A 160 0.44 10.36 6.73
CA SER A 160 0.04 11.56 5.97
C SER A 160 0.84 11.75 4.67
N MET A 161 2.12 11.35 4.66
CA MET A 161 3.01 11.46 3.51
C MET A 161 3.00 10.26 2.56
N ALA A 162 2.17 9.23 2.81
CA ALA A 162 2.20 7.95 2.09
C ALA A 162 3.57 7.25 2.14
N LYS A 163 4.26 7.32 3.29
CA LYS A 163 5.62 6.77 3.50
C LYS A 163 5.67 5.68 4.58
N LEU A 164 4.54 5.05 4.87
CA LEU A 164 4.49 3.90 5.77
C LEU A 164 5.33 2.74 5.26
N THR A 165 5.76 1.89 6.19
CA THR A 165 6.31 0.58 5.88
C THR A 165 5.29 -0.48 6.31
N PHE A 166 4.84 -1.30 5.37
CA PHE A 166 3.91 -2.40 5.60
C PHE A 166 4.66 -3.74 5.65
N MET A 167 4.33 -4.58 6.62
CA MET A 167 4.87 -5.94 6.77
C MET A 167 3.73 -6.92 6.55
N VAL A 168 3.71 -7.60 5.41
CA VAL A 168 2.52 -8.31 4.93
C VAL A 168 2.66 -9.82 5.16
N GLY A 169 1.83 -10.37 6.05
CA GLY A 169 1.58 -11.80 6.19
C GLY A 169 0.31 -12.22 5.43
N GLY A 170 0.35 -13.31 4.69
CA GLY A 170 -0.79 -13.79 3.91
C GLY A 170 -0.44 -14.92 2.94
N VAL A 171 -1.36 -15.14 2.01
CA VAL A 171 -1.18 -16.05 0.86
C VAL A 171 -0.33 -15.33 -0.19
N GLU A 172 0.72 -15.99 -0.70
CA GLU A 172 1.71 -15.34 -1.58
C GLU A 172 1.09 -14.90 -2.91
N GLU A 173 0.16 -15.68 -3.44
CA GLU A 173 -0.55 -15.41 -4.69
C GLU A 173 -1.33 -14.09 -4.66
N GLU A 174 -1.76 -13.67 -3.47
CA GLU A 174 -2.56 -12.46 -3.24
C GLU A 174 -1.70 -11.25 -2.84
N TYR A 175 -0.41 -11.47 -2.58
CA TYR A 175 0.52 -10.41 -2.17
C TYR A 175 0.61 -9.27 -3.19
N ASN A 176 0.67 -9.59 -4.49
CA ASN A 176 0.75 -8.58 -5.54
C ASN A 176 -0.50 -7.68 -5.55
N ALA A 177 -1.67 -8.26 -5.32
CA ALA A 177 -2.89 -7.48 -5.17
C ALA A 177 -2.72 -6.57 -3.95
N ALA A 178 -2.46 -7.09 -2.76
CA ALA A 178 -2.29 -6.26 -1.56
C ALA A 178 -1.25 -5.15 -1.77
N GLN A 179 -0.10 -5.45 -2.37
CA GLN A 179 0.97 -4.49 -2.66
C GLN A 179 0.50 -3.32 -3.52
N GLU A 180 -0.34 -3.54 -4.53
CA GLU A 180 -0.90 -2.48 -5.38
C GLU A 180 -1.62 -1.40 -4.55
N LEU A 181 -2.39 -1.80 -3.52
CA LEU A 181 -3.08 -0.86 -2.64
C LEU A 181 -2.14 -0.26 -1.60
N LEU A 182 -1.31 -1.09 -0.98
CA LEU A 182 -0.46 -0.67 0.14
C LEU A 182 0.61 0.33 -0.31
N THR A 183 1.10 0.23 -1.54
CA THR A 183 2.05 1.20 -2.13
C THR A 183 1.43 2.59 -2.35
N CYS A 184 0.10 2.72 -2.38
CA CYS A 184 -0.55 4.04 -2.41
C CYS A 184 -0.43 4.79 -1.07
N MET A 185 -0.17 4.06 0.02
CA MET A 185 -0.13 4.59 1.39
C MET A 185 1.24 4.43 2.05
N GLY A 186 2.16 3.71 1.40
CA GLY A 186 3.45 3.31 1.95
C GLY A 186 4.58 3.44 0.94
N ALA A 187 5.77 3.73 1.46
CA ALA A 187 7.00 3.74 0.67
C ALA A 187 7.59 2.34 0.52
N ASN A 188 7.35 1.46 1.50
CA ASN A 188 7.87 0.09 1.51
C ASN A 188 6.75 -0.88 1.84
N VAL A 189 6.66 -1.97 1.08
CA VAL A 189 5.75 -3.09 1.35
C VAL A 189 6.60 -4.35 1.30
N VAL A 190 6.71 -5.06 2.42
CA VAL A 190 7.59 -6.22 2.58
C VAL A 190 6.72 -7.45 2.79
N TYR A 191 6.91 -8.49 1.98
CA TYR A 191 6.26 -9.78 2.21
C TYR A 191 6.96 -10.52 3.35
N CYS A 192 6.19 -10.95 4.34
CA CYS A 192 6.65 -11.61 5.53
C CYS A 192 6.24 -13.09 5.57
N GLY A 193 5.57 -13.64 4.57
CA GLY A 193 5.16 -15.06 4.57
C GLY A 193 3.72 -15.24 5.05
N GLN A 194 3.44 -16.29 5.80
CA GLN A 194 2.06 -16.69 6.15
C GLN A 194 1.35 -15.70 7.08
N VAL A 195 0.02 -15.80 7.19
CA VAL A 195 -0.77 -14.95 8.09
C VAL A 195 -0.25 -15.00 9.54
N GLY A 196 -0.12 -13.82 10.15
CA GLY A 196 0.39 -13.56 11.49
C GLY A 196 1.89 -13.24 11.52
N THR A 197 2.63 -13.50 10.44
CA THR A 197 4.06 -13.18 10.37
C THR A 197 4.32 -11.67 10.28
N GLY A 198 3.43 -10.93 9.60
CA GLY A 198 3.49 -9.47 9.52
C GLY A 198 3.43 -8.83 10.92
N GLN A 199 2.54 -9.34 11.78
CA GLN A 199 2.42 -8.92 13.19
C GLN A 199 3.67 -9.15 14.03
N THR A 200 4.48 -10.16 13.70
CA THR A 200 5.73 -10.45 14.42
C THR A 200 6.93 -9.66 13.89
N GLY A 201 6.83 -9.08 12.69
CA GLY A 201 7.96 -8.43 12.02
C GLY A 201 9.03 -9.39 11.48
N PHE A 202 8.78 -10.70 11.55
CA PHE A 202 9.73 -11.75 11.15
C PHE A 202 9.05 -12.69 10.15
N GLY A 203 9.63 -12.83 8.96
CA GLY A 203 9.13 -13.78 7.97
C GLY A 203 9.61 -15.22 8.19
N PRO A 204 9.13 -16.23 7.45
CA PRO A 204 9.50 -17.63 7.64
C PRO A 204 11.00 -17.92 7.37
N GLN A 205 11.74 -16.98 6.78
CA GLN A 205 13.21 -17.04 6.70
C GLN A 205 13.91 -16.70 8.04
N ALA A 206 13.20 -16.10 9.01
CA ALA A 206 13.75 -15.69 10.30
C ALA A 206 13.63 -16.77 11.39
N ALA A 207 13.11 -17.97 11.09
CA ALA A 207 13.14 -19.09 12.04
C ALA A 207 14.58 -19.60 12.35
N GLY A 208 15.61 -19.01 11.72
CA GLY A 208 17.01 -19.30 12.00
C GLY A 208 17.98 -18.11 11.91
N GLU A 209 17.51 -16.86 11.73
CA GLU A 209 18.40 -15.70 11.58
C GLU A 209 18.13 -14.62 12.64
N ASP A 210 19.23 -13.99 13.11
CA ASP A 210 19.31 -13.00 14.18
C ASP A 210 18.35 -11.81 13.94
N PRO A 211 17.49 -11.43 14.92
CA PRO A 211 16.63 -10.25 14.87
C PRO A 211 17.32 -8.94 14.43
N GLN A 212 18.64 -8.83 14.62
CA GLN A 212 19.45 -7.71 14.14
C GLN A 212 19.51 -7.58 12.61
N TYR A 213 19.25 -8.66 11.85
CA TYR A 213 19.42 -8.69 10.40
C TYR A 213 18.32 -7.92 9.64
N VAL A 214 17.05 -8.08 10.03
CA VAL A 214 15.92 -7.36 9.40
C VAL A 214 15.97 -5.85 9.69
N LEU A 215 16.34 -5.47 10.91
CA LEU A 215 16.61 -4.07 11.29
C LEU A 215 17.80 -3.50 10.48
N ARG A 216 18.82 -4.32 10.21
CA ARG A 216 19.93 -3.94 9.32
C ARG A 216 19.46 -3.76 7.88
N SER A 217 18.62 -4.63 7.33
CA SER A 217 18.13 -4.51 5.95
C SER A 217 17.30 -3.24 5.73
N LEU A 218 16.47 -2.87 6.71
CA LEU A 218 15.70 -1.61 6.70
C LEU A 218 16.59 -0.37 6.88
N LEU A 219 17.68 -0.46 7.65
CA LEU A 219 18.65 0.64 7.82
C LEU A 219 19.62 0.78 6.63
N VAL A 220 19.96 -0.32 5.95
CA VAL A 220 20.85 -0.33 4.77
C VAL A 220 20.19 0.35 3.57
N GLN A 221 18.87 0.34 3.45
CA GLN A 221 18.16 1.09 2.39
C GLN A 221 18.28 2.62 2.51
N ARG A 222 18.75 3.17 3.65
CA ARG A 222 18.99 4.61 3.79
C ARG A 222 20.40 5.08 3.41
N HIS A 223 21.34 4.18 3.10
CA HIS A 223 22.74 4.54 2.81
C HIS A 223 23.32 3.79 1.62
N VAL A 224 22.67 3.88 0.45
CA VAL A 224 23.33 3.60 -0.82
C VAL A 224 23.30 4.88 -1.66
N GLN A 225 24.20 5.81 -1.32
CA GLN A 225 24.67 6.78 -2.30
C GLN A 225 25.67 6.03 -3.19
N PRO A 226 25.49 5.96 -4.52
CA PRO A 226 26.47 5.34 -5.39
C PRO A 226 27.79 6.11 -5.29
N CYS A 227 28.85 5.39 -4.93
CA CYS A 227 30.20 5.93 -4.95
C CYS A 227 30.56 6.31 -6.39
N PRO A 228 31.05 7.53 -6.68
CA PRO A 228 31.50 7.87 -8.03
C PRO A 228 32.65 6.95 -8.44
N ARG A 229 32.57 6.39 -9.65
CA ARG A 229 33.65 5.57 -10.22
C ARG A 229 34.92 6.39 -10.35
N SER A 230 36.02 5.76 -9.95
CA SER A 230 37.38 6.28 -9.87
C SER A 230 37.99 6.57 -11.24
N ASP A 231 38.51 7.79 -11.43
CA ASP A 231 39.60 8.05 -12.37
C ASP A 231 40.88 8.28 -11.56
N GLY A 232 41.81 7.31 -11.65
CA GLY A 232 43.26 7.48 -11.51
C GLY A 232 43.84 7.95 -10.16
N GLY A 233 44.51 7.03 -9.46
CA GLY A 233 45.79 7.34 -8.78
C GLY A 233 45.88 7.16 -7.25
N SER A 234 46.39 6.01 -6.80
CA SER A 234 47.19 5.76 -5.57
C SER A 234 46.60 6.10 -4.16
N PRO A 235 47.07 5.47 -3.07
CA PRO A 235 46.23 5.17 -1.92
C PRO A 235 46.34 6.24 -0.81
N LEU A 236 45.25 6.96 -0.57
CA LEU A 236 45.00 7.64 0.71
C LEU A 236 43.72 7.05 1.30
N CYS A 237 43.91 5.96 2.06
CA CYS A 237 42.88 5.37 2.88
C CYS A 237 42.59 6.33 4.05
N GLN A 238 41.67 7.27 3.85
CA GLN A 238 41.05 7.98 4.97
C GLN A 238 40.15 6.98 5.70
N GLN A 239 40.63 6.50 6.85
CA GLN A 239 39.89 5.67 7.78
C GLN A 239 38.71 6.46 8.35
N LEU A 240 37.50 6.11 7.93
CA LEU A 240 36.30 6.34 8.72
C LEU A 240 36.13 5.15 9.69
N PRO A 241 35.66 5.37 10.94
CA PRO A 241 35.58 4.33 11.94
C PRO A 241 34.41 3.39 11.63
N GLY A 242 34.68 2.31 10.90
CA GLY A 242 33.70 1.30 10.52
C GLY A 242 34.32 -0.09 10.56
N ARG A 243 33.68 -1.02 11.27
CA ARG A 243 34.14 -2.40 11.46
C ARG A 243 34.18 -3.13 10.11
N LEU A 244 35.37 -3.60 9.72
CA LEU A 244 35.54 -4.54 8.62
C LEU A 244 35.16 -5.96 9.08
N TRP A 245 34.22 -6.58 8.37
CA TRP A 245 33.91 -8.01 8.50
C TRP A 245 34.34 -8.70 7.20
N ASN A 246 35.27 -9.65 7.28
CA ASN A 246 35.77 -10.37 6.11
C ASN A 246 35.05 -11.74 6.02
N HIS A 247 34.19 -11.92 5.03
CA HIS A 247 33.55 -13.20 4.74
C HIS A 247 34.47 -14.03 3.85
N THR A 248 35.37 -14.80 4.45
CA THR A 248 36.00 -15.91 3.69
C THR A 248 36.25 -17.21 4.45
N ASN A 249 36.17 -17.32 5.78
CA ASN A 249 36.35 -18.64 6.44
C ASN A 249 35.78 -18.71 7.88
N GLY A 250 34.48 -18.46 8.07
CA GLY A 250 33.72 -19.01 9.22
C GLY A 250 34.25 -18.81 10.65
N GLN A 251 35.18 -17.90 10.92
CA GLN A 251 35.67 -17.57 12.26
C GLN A 251 35.96 -16.07 12.36
N GLY A 252 35.25 -15.35 13.22
CA GLY A 252 35.51 -13.95 13.54
C GLY A 252 35.77 -13.80 15.03
N SER A 253 36.96 -13.33 15.41
CA SER A 253 37.32 -12.97 16.78
C SER A 253 37.18 -11.47 17.03
N TRP A 254 36.65 -11.09 18.20
CA TRP A 254 36.54 -9.70 18.64
C TRP A 254 37.89 -9.15 19.09
N PHE A 255 38.36 -8.07 18.46
CA PHE A 255 39.43 -7.24 19.03
C PHE A 255 38.85 -5.94 19.58
N GLY A 256 38.92 -5.80 20.92
CA GLY A 256 38.64 -4.55 21.62
C GLY A 256 39.80 -3.54 21.48
N PRO A 257 39.56 -2.25 21.77
CA PRO A 257 40.53 -1.20 21.53
C PRO A 257 41.73 -1.32 22.48
N LYS A 258 42.94 -1.48 21.94
CA LYS A 258 44.18 -1.33 22.70
C LYS A 258 44.48 0.16 22.86
N HIS A 259 44.69 0.59 24.10
CA HIS A 259 45.25 1.89 24.47
C HIS A 259 46.55 2.17 23.70
N CYS A 260 46.68 3.37 23.13
CA CYS A 260 47.98 3.91 22.71
C CYS A 260 48.65 4.60 23.91
N TYR A 261 49.88 4.19 24.20
CA TYR A 261 50.82 4.84 25.11
C TYR A 261 52.01 5.37 24.29
N GLN A 262 52.49 6.58 24.66
CA GLN A 262 53.81 7.19 24.38
C GLN A 262 54.15 7.54 22.91
N HIS A 263 54.86 8.64 22.58
CA HIS A 263 55.77 9.54 23.31
C HIS A 263 55.54 11.01 22.93
#